data_AF-A0A841JUI8-F1
#
_entry.id   AF-A0A841JUI8-F1
#
_cell.length_a   1.000
_cell.length_b   1.000
_cell.length_c   1.000
_cell.angle_alpha   90.00
_cell.angle_beta   90.00
_cell.angle_gamma   90.00
#
_symmetry.space_group_name_H-M   'P 1'
#
loop_
_entity.id
_entity.type
_entity.pdbx_description
1 polymer ?
#
loop_
_entity_poly.entity_id
_entity_poly.type
_entity_poly.pdbx_seq_one_letter_code
_entity_poly.pdbx_strand_id
1 'polypeptide(L)'
;MYYDLKKLKKIFDQISYARTEMNAFTDIIDFSLLAFRFYKTADELQSAHQKLTTHPQCELIGQFMTELADLNPYGFADPLGEFYMMHISYGRLGQYFTPEPITEMMALMTMPEITEPGQKVLDPACGSGRFLLSAAKQNRLLKFYGADLDPICCKMALLNMLLNSLTGEIANINSISNEFFTGYHVKTKLIGGYHYPYFEEFTDPMLSYIWLHPEAVSHNPKSEKKPPVPVFIQGDLFS
;
A
#
# COMPACT_ATOMS: atom_id res chain seq x y z
N MET A 1 -4.07 13.59 -12.19
CA MET A 1 -2.95 14.37 -12.79
C MET A 1 -2.06 13.35 -13.49
N TYR A 2 -1.62 13.58 -14.73
CA TYR A 2 -0.70 12.63 -15.38
C TYR A 2 0.73 12.98 -14.98
N TYR A 3 1.47 12.00 -14.45
CA TYR A 3 2.88 12.15 -14.10
C TYR A 3 3.74 12.25 -15.36
N ASP A 4 4.73 13.17 -15.39
CA ASP A 4 5.76 13.13 -16.41
C ASP A 4 6.83 12.09 -16.04
N LEU A 5 6.62 10.85 -16.49
CA LEU A 5 7.48 9.72 -16.14
C LEU A 5 8.77 9.64 -16.95
N LYS A 6 9.05 10.59 -17.87
CA LYS A 6 10.19 10.48 -18.81
C LYS A 6 11.53 10.34 -18.10
N LYS A 7 11.76 11.15 -17.07
CA LYS A 7 13.03 11.12 -16.32
C LYS A 7 13.15 9.85 -15.51
N LEU A 8 12.08 9.44 -14.83
CA LEU A 8 12.02 8.17 -14.09
C LEU A 8 12.29 6.96 -15.00
N LYS A 9 11.68 6.94 -16.20
CA LYS A 9 11.88 5.90 -17.21
C LYS A 9 13.33 5.86 -17.72
N LYS A 10 13.95 7.01 -17.96
CA LYS A 10 15.35 7.08 -18.38
C LYS A 10 16.31 6.49 -17.34
N ILE A 11 16.04 6.68 -16.05
CA ILE A 11 16.83 6.08 -14.96
C ILE A 11 16.57 4.57 -14.93
N PHE A 12 15.31 4.16 -15.00
CA PHE A 12 14.92 2.75 -15.01
C PHE A 12 15.58 1.96 -16.15
N ASP A 13 15.64 2.53 -17.36
CA ASP A 13 16.25 1.86 -18.52
C ASP A 13 17.74 1.55 -18.33
N GLN A 14 18.43 2.34 -17.50
CA GLN A 14 19.82 2.05 -17.12
C GLN A 14 19.89 0.91 -16.11
N ILE A 15 18.93 0.83 -15.17
CA ILE A 15 18.84 -0.24 -14.16
C ILE A 15 18.48 -1.57 -14.82
N SER A 16 17.53 -1.57 -15.75
CA SER A 16 17.01 -2.76 -16.41
C SER A 16 17.90 -3.27 -17.55
N TYR A 17 19.06 -2.65 -17.79
CA TYR A 17 19.97 -3.07 -18.85
C TYR A 17 20.32 -4.56 -18.72
N ALA A 18 20.10 -5.32 -19.80
CA ALA A 18 20.28 -6.77 -19.88
C ALA A 18 19.37 -7.63 -18.95
N ARG A 19 18.27 -7.07 -18.43
CA ARG A 19 17.30 -7.79 -17.58
C ARG A 19 15.86 -7.56 -18.07
N THR A 20 14.93 -8.38 -17.60
CA THR A 20 13.50 -8.10 -17.83
C THR A 20 13.06 -6.90 -16.99
N GLU A 21 12.15 -6.09 -17.52
CA GLU A 21 11.58 -4.93 -16.83
C GLU A 21 10.98 -5.32 -15.48
N MET A 22 10.23 -6.43 -15.44
CA MET A 22 9.63 -6.94 -14.20
C MET A 22 10.66 -7.29 -13.12
N ASN A 23 11.77 -7.95 -13.48
CA ASN A 23 12.80 -8.31 -12.50
C ASN A 23 13.55 -7.08 -12.00
N ALA A 24 13.88 -6.15 -12.90
CA ALA A 24 14.53 -4.90 -12.53
C ALA A 24 13.64 -4.06 -11.60
N PHE A 25 12.34 -3.98 -11.90
CA PHE A 25 11.37 -3.28 -11.07
C PHE A 25 11.22 -3.94 -9.70
N THR A 26 11.07 -5.26 -9.65
CA THR A 26 10.98 -6.02 -8.39
C THR A 26 12.21 -5.79 -7.52
N ASP A 27 13.40 -5.81 -8.10
CA ASP A 27 14.65 -5.55 -7.37
C ASP A 27 14.72 -4.12 -6.82
N ILE A 28 14.26 -3.11 -7.56
CA ILE A 28 14.16 -1.72 -7.06
C ILE A 28 13.27 -1.67 -5.82
N ILE A 29 12.09 -2.31 -5.87
CA ILE A 29 11.16 -2.35 -4.74
C ILE A 29 11.79 -3.07 -3.54
N ASP A 30 12.31 -4.27 -3.75
CA ASP A 30 12.91 -5.08 -2.68
C ASP A 30 14.11 -4.39 -2.04
N PHE A 31 14.97 -3.77 -2.86
CA PHE A 31 16.09 -2.98 -2.37
C PHE A 31 15.63 -1.77 -1.56
N SER A 32 14.61 -1.04 -2.04
CA SER A 32 14.06 0.13 -1.33
C SER A 32 13.43 -0.25 0.01
N LEU A 33 12.77 -1.41 0.07
CA LEU A 33 12.18 -1.93 1.31
C LEU A 33 13.23 -2.29 2.37
N LEU A 34 14.46 -2.66 2.00
CA LEU A 34 15.52 -2.91 3.00
C LEU A 34 15.76 -1.71 3.92
N ALA A 35 15.58 -0.48 3.43
CA ALA A 35 15.74 0.73 4.25
C ALA A 35 14.68 0.86 5.36
N PHE A 36 13.53 0.20 5.22
CA PHE A 36 12.39 0.29 6.13
C PHE A 36 12.14 -0.99 6.93
N ARG A 37 12.87 -2.08 6.66
CA ARG A 37 12.64 -3.34 7.36
C ARG A 37 13.04 -3.22 8.83
N PHE A 38 12.23 -3.79 9.72
CA PHE A 38 12.62 -3.98 11.10
C PHE A 38 13.60 -5.16 11.22
N TYR A 39 14.78 -4.89 11.78
CA TYR A 39 15.81 -5.89 12.03
C TYR A 39 15.84 -6.24 13.52
N LYS A 40 15.79 -7.54 13.83
CA LYS A 40 15.71 -8.02 15.23
C LYS A 40 17.08 -8.02 15.88
N THR A 41 18.14 -8.19 15.09
CA THR A 41 19.52 -8.29 15.56
C THR A 41 20.42 -7.24 14.89
N ALA A 42 21.53 -6.92 15.55
CA ALA A 42 22.55 -6.04 14.98
C ALA A 42 23.20 -6.64 13.73
N ASP A 43 23.38 -7.97 13.69
CA ASP A 43 23.97 -8.68 12.56
C ASP A 43 23.07 -8.61 11.31
N GLU A 44 21.75 -8.73 11.48
CA GLU A 44 20.77 -8.56 10.41
C GLU A 44 20.82 -7.13 9.84
N LEU A 45 20.86 -6.13 10.73
CA LEU A 45 20.97 -4.72 10.35
C LEU A 45 22.28 -4.43 9.62
N GLN A 46 23.40 -4.95 10.12
CA GLN A 46 24.72 -4.79 9.47
C GLN A 46 24.75 -5.44 8.10
N SER A 47 24.17 -6.64 7.96
CA SER A 47 24.06 -7.33 6.68
C SER A 47 23.21 -6.55 5.68
N ALA A 48 22.11 -5.96 6.13
CA ALA A 48 21.28 -5.10 5.30
C ALA A 48 21.98 -3.81 4.90
N HIS A 49 22.68 -3.15 5.83
CA HIS A 49 23.47 -1.96 5.57
C HIS A 49 24.58 -2.24 4.53
N GLN A 50 25.25 -3.39 4.65
CA GLN A 50 26.23 -3.82 3.66
C GLN A 50 25.58 -3.99 2.29
N LYS A 51 24.43 -4.69 2.19
CA LYS A 51 23.70 -4.82 0.93
C LYS A 51 23.32 -3.47 0.33
N LEU A 52 22.82 -2.54 1.14
CA LEU A 52 22.45 -1.19 0.71
C LEU A 52 23.66 -0.41 0.18
N THR A 53 24.83 -0.53 0.82
CA THR A 53 26.01 0.27 0.48
C THR A 53 26.86 -0.33 -0.63
N THR A 54 26.86 -1.65 -0.81
CA THR A 54 27.71 -2.33 -1.81
C THR A 54 26.96 -2.71 -3.08
N HIS A 55 25.65 -2.48 -3.18
CA HIS A 55 24.90 -2.86 -4.38
C HIS A 55 25.38 -2.05 -5.60
N PRO A 56 25.74 -2.70 -6.73
CA PRO A 56 26.30 -2.01 -7.90
C PRO A 56 25.40 -0.93 -8.49
N GLN A 57 24.08 -1.05 -8.29
CA GLN A 57 23.09 -0.09 -8.78
C GLN A 57 22.53 0.81 -7.67
N CYS A 58 23.11 0.83 -6.47
CA CYS A 58 22.61 1.62 -5.34
C CYS A 58 22.38 3.09 -5.73
N GLU A 59 23.32 3.71 -6.43
CA GLU A 59 23.20 5.10 -6.87
C GLU A 59 22.02 5.31 -7.83
N LEU A 60 21.87 4.43 -8.83
CA LEU A 60 20.75 4.51 -9.79
C LEU A 60 19.40 4.27 -9.11
N ILE A 61 19.32 3.31 -8.18
CA ILE A 61 18.11 3.06 -7.40
C ILE A 61 17.79 4.28 -6.51
N GLY A 62 18.80 4.89 -5.88
CA GLY A 62 18.64 6.13 -5.13
C GLY A 62 18.13 7.29 -5.99
N GLN A 63 18.63 7.43 -7.21
CA GLN A 63 18.13 8.42 -8.18
C GLN A 63 16.68 8.12 -8.59
N PHE A 64 16.33 6.85 -8.81
CA PHE A 64 14.96 6.43 -9.12
C PHE A 64 14.01 6.81 -7.98
N MET A 65 14.38 6.52 -6.73
CA MET A 65 13.56 6.87 -5.56
C MET A 65 13.46 8.38 -5.32
N THR A 66 14.52 9.14 -5.62
CA THR A 66 14.51 10.60 -5.54
C THR A 66 13.55 11.19 -6.57
N GLU A 67 13.62 10.73 -7.82
CA GLU A 67 12.70 11.16 -8.86
C GLU A 67 11.24 10.80 -8.54
N LEU A 68 11.03 9.61 -7.97
CA LEU A 68 9.71 9.18 -7.52
C LEU A 68 9.14 10.07 -6.42
N ALA A 69 9.99 10.56 -5.51
CA ALA A 69 9.60 11.53 -4.48
C ALA A 69 9.27 12.90 -5.09
N ASP A 70 10.05 13.38 -6.06
CA ASP A 70 9.80 14.64 -6.78
C ASP A 70 8.46 14.65 -7.53
N LEU A 71 8.01 13.48 -8.01
CA LEU A 71 6.69 13.29 -8.62
C LEU A 71 5.53 13.30 -7.61
N ASN A 72 5.82 13.26 -6.30
CA ASN A 72 4.84 13.22 -5.22
C ASN A 72 5.08 14.33 -4.17
N PRO A 73 5.13 15.62 -4.56
CA PRO A 73 5.58 16.70 -3.68
C PRO A 73 4.65 16.96 -2.48
N TYR A 74 3.38 16.55 -2.58
CA TYR A 74 2.36 16.73 -1.54
C TYR A 74 2.07 15.45 -0.74
N GLY A 75 2.72 14.33 -1.09
CA GLY A 75 2.40 13.01 -0.54
C GLY A 75 1.09 12.43 -1.07
N PHE A 76 0.88 11.16 -0.73
CA PHE A 76 -0.33 10.39 -1.02
C PHE A 76 -0.72 10.26 -2.50
N ALA A 77 0.18 10.58 -3.43
CA ALA A 77 0.05 10.26 -4.84
C ALA A 77 0.73 8.91 -5.14
N ASP A 78 0.37 8.25 -6.24
CA ASP A 78 0.87 6.92 -6.63
C ASP A 78 1.64 6.92 -7.98
N PRO A 79 2.79 7.65 -8.07
CA PRO A 79 3.65 7.59 -9.25
C PRO A 79 4.26 6.20 -9.46
N LEU A 80 4.42 5.41 -8.39
CA LEU A 80 4.95 4.06 -8.46
C LEU A 80 4.02 3.10 -9.21
N GLY A 81 2.74 3.07 -8.83
CA GLY A 81 1.73 2.28 -9.50
C GLY A 81 1.50 2.76 -10.94
N GLU A 82 1.57 4.07 -11.19
CA GLU A 82 1.49 4.58 -12.56
C GLU A 82 2.66 4.10 -13.42
N PHE A 83 3.88 4.16 -12.89
CA PHE A 83 5.07 3.66 -13.57
C PHE A 83 4.95 2.16 -13.88
N TYR A 84 4.50 1.37 -12.91
CA TYR A 84 4.28 -0.06 -13.09
C TYR A 84 3.27 -0.35 -14.21
N MET A 85 2.12 0.33 -14.19
CA MET A 85 1.07 0.14 -15.19
C MET A 85 1.55 0.53 -16.60
N MET A 86 2.26 1.65 -16.72
CA MET A 86 2.67 2.22 -18.02
C MET A 86 3.90 1.56 -18.64
N HIS A 87 4.80 1.00 -17.83
CA HIS A 87 6.13 0.58 -18.30
C HIS A 87 6.51 -0.86 -17.91
N ILE A 88 5.74 -1.53 -17.06
CA ILE A 88 6.05 -2.90 -16.61
C ILE A 88 4.94 -3.87 -16.97
N SER A 89 3.72 -3.66 -16.45
CA SER A 89 2.61 -4.56 -16.69
C SER A 89 1.95 -4.33 -18.04
N TYR A 90 1.91 -3.08 -18.52
CA TYR A 90 1.16 -2.68 -19.72
C TYR A 90 -0.31 -3.14 -19.67
N GLY A 91 -0.90 -3.24 -18.47
CA GLY A 91 -2.25 -3.76 -18.27
C GLY A 91 -2.41 -5.27 -18.52
N ARG A 92 -1.31 -6.02 -18.66
CA ARG A 92 -1.34 -7.49 -18.75
C ARG A 92 -2.01 -8.06 -17.49
N LEU A 93 -2.72 -9.18 -17.67
CA LEU A 93 -3.53 -9.82 -16.63
C LEU A 93 -4.68 -8.96 -16.09
N GLY A 94 -5.08 -7.89 -16.81
CA GLY A 94 -6.17 -7.02 -16.39
C GLY A 94 -5.82 -6.07 -15.24
N GLN A 95 -4.52 -5.89 -14.96
CA GLN A 95 -4.01 -5.00 -13.93
C GLN A 95 -4.10 -3.54 -14.39
N TYR A 96 -5.32 -3.00 -14.38
CA TYR A 96 -5.57 -1.57 -14.51
C TYR A 96 -5.87 -1.02 -13.12
N PHE A 97 -4.96 -0.19 -12.60
CA PHE A 97 -5.20 0.48 -11.33
C PHE A 97 -6.28 1.55 -11.50
N THR A 98 -7.14 1.66 -10.50
CA THR A 98 -8.19 2.68 -10.46
C THR A 98 -7.56 4.07 -10.61
N PRO A 99 -8.02 4.94 -11.53
CA PRO A 99 -7.47 6.29 -11.66
C PRO A 99 -7.64 7.11 -10.38
N GLU A 100 -6.64 7.95 -10.05
CA GLU A 100 -6.65 8.74 -8.81
C GLU A 100 -7.92 9.58 -8.58
N PRO A 101 -8.51 10.26 -9.58
CA PRO A 101 -9.74 11.01 -9.35
C PRO A 101 -10.90 10.13 -8.87
N ILE A 102 -10.93 8.86 -9.30
CA ILE A 102 -11.96 7.91 -8.90
C ILE A 102 -11.70 7.42 -7.47
N THR A 103 -10.45 7.11 -7.13
CA THR A 103 -10.12 6.69 -5.75
C THR A 103 -10.34 7.82 -4.75
N GLU A 104 -10.05 9.06 -5.12
CA GLU A 104 -10.31 10.26 -4.31
C GLU A 104 -11.81 10.51 -4.12
N MET A 105 -12.58 10.47 -5.20
CA MET A 105 -14.04 10.59 -5.13
C MET A 105 -14.64 9.52 -4.22
N MET A 106 -14.25 8.27 -4.39
CA MET A 106 -14.73 7.16 -3.56
C MET A 106 -14.35 7.32 -2.09
N ALA A 107 -13.14 7.80 -1.80
CA ALA A 107 -12.72 8.09 -0.43
C ALA A 107 -13.61 9.19 0.19
N LEU A 108 -13.89 10.27 -0.54
CA LEU A 108 -14.80 11.33 -0.09
C LEU A 108 -16.23 10.85 0.16
N MET A 109 -16.70 9.86 -0.60
CA MET A 109 -18.06 9.32 -0.46
C MET A 109 -18.22 8.31 0.67
N THR A 110 -17.15 7.56 0.98
CA THR A 110 -17.22 6.41 1.90
C THR A 110 -16.64 6.71 3.29
N MET A 111 -15.78 7.71 3.39
CA MET A 111 -15.19 8.13 4.66
C MET A 111 -16.19 8.98 5.46
N PRO A 112 -16.43 8.69 6.75
CA PRO A 112 -17.28 9.53 7.58
C PRO A 112 -16.65 10.91 7.80
N GLU A 113 -17.48 11.95 7.94
CA GLU A 113 -17.03 13.32 8.21
C GLU A 113 -16.23 13.45 9.50
N ILE A 114 -16.56 12.62 10.50
CA ILE A 114 -15.84 12.53 11.77
C ILE A 114 -15.28 11.12 11.90
N THR A 115 -13.96 11.05 11.88
CA THR A 115 -13.20 9.81 12.09
C THR A 115 -12.43 9.89 13.40
N GLU A 116 -12.59 8.90 14.27
CA GLU A 116 -11.74 8.77 15.46
C GLU A 116 -10.36 8.20 15.07
N PRO A 117 -9.27 8.64 15.74
CA PRO A 117 -7.96 8.02 15.55
C PRO A 117 -8.01 6.50 15.75
N GLY A 118 -7.38 5.75 14.85
CA GLY A 118 -7.34 4.29 14.93
C GLY A 118 -8.52 3.55 14.27
N GLN A 119 -9.50 4.26 13.71
CA GLN A 119 -10.47 3.64 12.79
C GLN A 119 -9.75 2.97 11.62
N LYS A 120 -10.31 1.86 11.14
CA LYS A 120 -9.69 0.98 10.15
C LYS A 120 -10.31 1.20 8.78
N VAL A 121 -9.48 1.25 7.74
CA VAL A 121 -9.89 1.17 6.34
C VAL A 121 -9.28 -0.06 5.72
N LEU A 122 -10.05 -0.79 4.91
CA LEU A 122 -9.61 -2.01 4.25
C LEU A 122 -9.89 -1.93 2.76
N ASP A 123 -8.88 -2.24 1.95
CA ASP A 123 -9.02 -2.52 0.52
C ASP A 123 -8.62 -3.99 0.25
N PRO A 124 -9.56 -4.88 -0.11
CA PRO A 124 -9.30 -6.31 -0.26
C PRO A 124 -8.64 -6.71 -1.60
N ALA A 125 -8.42 -5.76 -2.51
CA ALA A 125 -7.73 -5.94 -3.79
C ALA A 125 -6.94 -4.65 -4.13
N CYS A 126 -5.97 -4.33 -3.27
CA CYS A 126 -5.46 -2.97 -3.14
C CYS A 126 -4.53 -2.49 -4.26
N GLY A 127 -4.02 -3.39 -5.11
CA GLY A 127 -3.05 -3.06 -6.15
C GLY A 127 -1.83 -2.36 -5.56
N SER A 128 -1.50 -1.17 -6.08
CA SER A 128 -0.45 -0.30 -5.54
C SER A 128 -0.82 0.41 -4.22
N GLY A 129 -2.02 0.18 -3.67
CA GLY A 129 -2.51 0.84 -2.45
C GLY A 129 -3.12 2.23 -2.69
N ARG A 130 -3.44 2.59 -3.93
CA ARG A 130 -3.93 3.93 -4.31
C ARG A 130 -5.21 4.36 -3.58
N PHE A 131 -6.14 3.45 -3.30
CA PHE A 131 -7.30 3.73 -2.44
C PHE A 131 -6.90 4.05 -1.00
N LEU A 132 -5.92 3.32 -0.43
CA LEU A 132 -5.42 3.57 0.91
C LEU A 132 -4.76 4.95 1.00
N LEU A 133 -3.99 5.35 -0.02
CA LEU A 133 -3.43 6.69 -0.12
C LEU A 133 -4.53 7.77 -0.21
N SER A 134 -5.59 7.51 -1.00
CA SER A 134 -6.72 8.43 -1.12
C SER A 134 -7.49 8.59 0.19
N ALA A 135 -7.68 7.50 0.94
CA ALA A 135 -8.24 7.55 2.29
C ALA A 135 -7.31 8.32 3.26
N ALA A 136 -5.99 8.16 3.13
CA ALA A 136 -5.01 8.86 3.95
C ALA A 136 -4.98 10.36 3.71
N LYS A 137 -5.28 10.83 2.48
CA LYS A 137 -5.49 12.26 2.18
C LYS A 137 -6.64 12.85 3.00
N GLN A 138 -7.68 12.06 3.26
CA GLN A 138 -8.82 12.50 4.08
C GLN A 138 -8.47 12.48 5.56
N ASN A 139 -7.92 11.36 6.05
CA ASN A 139 -7.41 11.27 7.40
C ASN A 139 -6.26 10.27 7.52
N ARG A 140 -5.06 10.78 7.78
CA ARG A 140 -3.84 9.97 7.97
C ARG A 140 -3.77 9.23 9.32
N LEU A 141 -4.63 9.55 10.29
CA LEU A 141 -4.64 8.96 11.64
C LEU A 141 -5.37 7.61 11.70
N LEU A 142 -5.89 7.16 10.56
CA LEU A 142 -6.51 5.85 10.41
C LEU A 142 -5.45 4.73 10.42
N LYS A 143 -5.94 3.49 10.50
CA LYS A 143 -5.17 2.28 10.25
C LYS A 143 -5.55 1.72 8.88
N PHE A 144 -4.56 1.51 8.03
CA PHE A 144 -4.74 1.16 6.63
C PHE A 144 -4.43 -0.31 6.41
N TYR A 145 -5.39 -1.04 5.87
CA TYR A 145 -5.29 -2.47 5.61
C TYR A 145 -5.48 -2.72 4.11
N GLY A 146 -4.55 -3.44 3.50
CA GLY A 146 -4.62 -3.77 2.07
C GLY A 146 -4.35 -5.25 1.85
N ALA A 147 -5.12 -5.89 0.99
CA ALA A 147 -4.85 -7.23 0.52
C ALA A 147 -4.72 -7.25 -1.00
N ASP A 148 -3.78 -8.02 -1.52
CA ASP A 148 -3.70 -8.31 -2.94
C ASP A 148 -3.17 -9.72 -3.20
N LEU A 149 -3.59 -10.32 -4.31
CA LEU A 149 -3.11 -11.63 -4.72
C LEU A 149 -1.71 -11.54 -5.34
N ASP A 150 -1.38 -10.44 -5.99
CA ASP A 150 -0.07 -10.24 -6.62
C ASP A 150 0.95 -9.75 -5.57
N PRO A 151 2.05 -10.50 -5.34
CA PRO A 151 3.12 -10.08 -4.44
C PRO A 151 3.76 -8.74 -4.82
N ILE A 152 3.88 -8.39 -6.11
CA ILE A 152 4.48 -7.10 -6.48
C ILE A 152 3.55 -5.93 -6.12
N CYS A 153 2.23 -6.11 -6.27
CA CYS A 153 1.22 -5.14 -5.83
C CYS A 153 1.32 -4.92 -4.31
N CYS A 154 1.38 -6.02 -3.54
CA CYS A 154 1.56 -5.94 -2.09
C CYS A 154 2.82 -5.15 -1.71
N LYS A 155 3.96 -5.41 -2.36
CA LYS A 155 5.21 -4.70 -2.08
C LYS A 155 5.15 -3.22 -2.50
N MET A 156 4.50 -2.89 -3.61
CA MET A 156 4.25 -1.49 -4.01
C MET A 156 3.36 -0.77 -3.01
N ALA A 157 2.25 -1.38 -2.59
CA ALA A 157 1.35 -0.85 -1.57
C ALA A 157 2.08 -0.63 -0.24
N LEU A 158 2.92 -1.60 0.18
CA LEU A 158 3.78 -1.50 1.35
C LEU A 158 4.72 -0.30 1.25
N LEU A 159 5.44 -0.15 0.13
CA LEU A 159 6.36 0.97 -0.06
C LEU A 159 5.61 2.32 -0.08
N ASN A 160 4.47 2.39 -0.74
CA ASN A 160 3.61 3.58 -0.73
C ASN A 160 3.15 3.95 0.68
N MET A 161 2.76 2.97 1.52
CA MET A 161 2.44 3.22 2.91
C MET A 161 3.64 3.74 3.72
N LEU A 162 4.81 3.13 3.53
CA LEU A 162 6.05 3.51 4.23
C LEU A 162 6.50 4.94 3.87
N LEU A 163 6.51 5.28 2.58
CA LEU A 163 6.89 6.62 2.11
C LEU A 163 5.96 7.73 2.63
N ASN A 164 4.73 7.39 2.98
CA ASN A 164 3.73 8.31 3.54
C ASN A 164 3.58 8.18 5.07
N SER A 165 4.45 7.41 5.73
CA SER A 165 4.41 7.14 7.18
C SER A 165 3.04 6.68 7.69
N LEU A 166 2.38 5.83 6.90
CA LEU A 166 1.10 5.22 7.26
C LEU A 166 1.33 3.99 8.15
N THR A 167 0.28 3.57 8.85
CA THR A 167 0.35 2.38 9.73
C THR A 167 -0.82 1.44 9.49
N GLY A 168 -0.58 0.14 9.65
CA GLY A 168 -1.59 -0.90 9.43
C GLY A 168 -0.95 -2.18 8.90
N GLU A 169 -1.54 -2.80 7.88
CA GLU A 169 -1.08 -4.09 7.33
C GLU A 169 -1.28 -4.18 5.82
N ILE A 170 -0.30 -4.75 5.12
CA ILE A 170 -0.50 -5.25 3.75
C ILE A 170 -0.34 -6.77 3.77
N ALA A 171 -1.29 -7.49 3.17
CA ALA A 171 -1.28 -8.95 3.10
C ALA A 171 -1.27 -9.43 1.64
N ASN A 172 -0.35 -10.34 1.33
CA ASN A 172 -0.46 -11.16 0.14
C ASN A 172 -1.37 -12.35 0.43
N ILE A 173 -2.59 -12.26 -0.08
CA ILE A 173 -3.67 -13.19 0.24
C ILE A 173 -4.62 -13.26 -0.96
N ASN A 174 -5.15 -14.45 -1.23
CA ASN A 174 -6.34 -14.56 -2.06
C ASN A 174 -7.56 -14.22 -1.20
N SER A 175 -8.05 -12.98 -1.28
CA SER A 175 -9.19 -12.51 -0.47
C SER A 175 -10.49 -13.28 -0.71
N ILE A 176 -10.60 -14.06 -1.80
CA ILE A 176 -11.78 -14.89 -2.08
C ILE A 176 -11.66 -16.25 -1.41
N SER A 177 -10.53 -16.95 -1.61
CA SER A 177 -10.32 -18.29 -1.02
C SER A 177 -9.80 -18.24 0.42
N ASN A 178 -9.42 -17.06 0.91
CA ASN A 178 -8.76 -16.83 2.20
C ASN A 178 -7.40 -17.56 2.32
N GLU A 179 -6.75 -17.86 1.19
CA GLU A 179 -5.40 -18.44 1.16
C GLU A 179 -4.36 -17.35 1.40
N PHE A 180 -3.67 -17.42 2.53
CA PHE A 180 -2.67 -16.45 2.97
C PHE A 180 -1.26 -16.91 2.61
N PHE A 181 -0.44 -15.98 2.09
CA PHE A 181 0.93 -16.26 1.68
C PHE A 181 1.95 -15.54 2.57
N THR A 182 1.84 -14.22 2.70
CA THR A 182 2.72 -13.40 3.56
C THR A 182 2.02 -12.11 3.96
N GLY A 183 2.49 -11.47 5.03
CA GLY A 183 1.95 -10.20 5.50
C GLY A 183 3.03 -9.26 6.03
N TYR A 184 2.70 -7.98 6.05
CA TYR A 184 3.59 -6.90 6.45
C TYR A 184 2.87 -5.97 7.42
N HIS A 185 3.25 -5.96 8.69
CA HIS A 185 2.78 -4.94 9.62
C HIS A 185 3.58 -3.66 9.42
N VAL A 186 2.89 -2.56 9.16
CA VAL A 186 3.50 -1.23 8.96
C VAL A 186 3.30 -0.40 10.22
N LYS A 187 4.40 0.07 10.79
CA LYS A 187 4.43 0.78 12.08
C LYS A 187 5.37 1.98 12.00
N THR A 188 5.34 2.83 13.02
CA THR A 188 6.31 3.92 13.17
C THR A 188 6.99 3.85 14.53
N LYS A 189 8.26 4.21 14.60
CA LYS A 189 9.02 4.36 15.84
C LYS A 189 9.42 5.82 16.03
N LEU A 190 9.20 6.36 17.22
CA LEU A 190 9.67 7.69 17.57
C LEU A 190 11.17 7.64 17.87
N ILE A 191 11.98 8.32 17.05
CA ILE A 191 13.44 8.43 17.23
C ILE A 191 13.80 9.90 17.02
N GLY A 192 14.49 10.52 17.97
CA GLY A 192 14.92 11.92 17.84
C GLY A 192 13.79 12.94 17.56
N GLY A 193 12.55 12.65 17.99
CA GLY A 193 11.38 13.51 17.75
C GLY A 193 10.66 13.27 16.42
N TYR A 194 11.16 12.37 15.56
CA TYR A 194 10.56 12.03 14.28
C TYR A 194 10.00 10.62 14.29
N HIS A 195 8.86 10.42 13.63
CA HIS A 195 8.26 9.10 13.42
C HIS A 195 8.91 8.43 12.20
N TYR A 196 9.75 7.44 12.45
CA TYR A 196 10.39 6.64 11.40
C TYR A 196 9.49 5.44 11.06
N PRO A 197 8.99 5.34 9.83
CA PRO A 197 8.21 4.20 9.40
C PRO A 197 9.09 2.96 9.26
N TYR A 198 8.54 1.80 9.58
CA TYR A 198 9.17 0.51 9.37
C TYR A 198 8.12 -0.58 9.16
N PHE A 199 8.55 -1.73 8.64
CA PHE A 199 7.68 -2.90 8.54
C PHE A 199 8.28 -4.15 9.17
N GLU A 200 7.40 -5.04 9.63
CA GLU A 200 7.70 -6.39 10.08
C GLU A 200 6.98 -7.39 9.17
N GLU A 201 7.74 -8.25 8.51
CA GLU A 201 7.19 -9.33 7.69
C GLU A 201 6.84 -10.55 8.54
N PHE A 202 5.74 -11.22 8.21
CA PHE A 202 5.27 -12.42 8.88
C PHE A 202 4.60 -13.39 7.89
N THR A 203 4.69 -14.68 8.18
CA THR A 203 4.10 -15.76 7.36
C THR A 203 3.02 -16.55 8.11
N ASP A 204 2.93 -16.39 9.44
CA ASP A 204 1.87 -17.02 10.22
C ASP A 204 0.56 -16.24 10.03
N PRO A 205 -0.47 -16.84 9.38
CA PRO A 205 -1.74 -16.16 9.14
C PRO A 205 -2.45 -15.72 10.43
N MET A 206 -2.16 -16.36 11.57
CA MET A 206 -2.74 -15.96 12.86
C MET A 206 -2.30 -14.56 13.32
N LEU A 207 -1.25 -14.00 12.72
CA LEU A 207 -0.78 -12.65 12.99
C LEU A 207 -1.44 -11.58 12.10
N SER A 208 -2.19 -11.98 11.07
CA SER A 208 -2.88 -11.07 10.15
C SER A 208 -4.19 -10.55 10.74
N TYR A 209 -4.43 -9.25 10.60
CA TYR A 209 -5.74 -8.66 10.88
C TYR A 209 -6.73 -8.78 9.71
N ILE A 210 -6.24 -9.22 8.54
CA ILE A 210 -7.00 -9.32 7.28
C ILE A 210 -7.46 -10.76 7.04
N TRP A 211 -6.63 -11.75 7.39
CA TRP A 211 -6.97 -13.16 7.25
C TRP A 211 -8.17 -13.54 8.11
N LEU A 212 -9.14 -14.24 7.52
CA LEU A 212 -10.33 -14.66 8.23
C LEU A 212 -10.01 -15.89 9.09
N HIS A 213 -9.96 -15.69 10.41
CA HIS A 213 -9.74 -16.78 11.35
C HIS A 213 -10.88 -17.83 11.27
N PRO A 214 -10.57 -19.13 11.26
CA PRO A 214 -11.57 -20.20 11.21
C PRO A 214 -12.66 -20.10 12.28
N GLU A 215 -12.29 -19.61 13.47
CA GLU A 215 -13.22 -19.40 14.59
C GLU A 215 -14.25 -18.29 14.31
N ALA A 216 -13.87 -17.26 13.56
CA ALA A 216 -14.75 -16.15 13.16
C ALA A 216 -15.82 -16.59 12.14
N VAL A 217 -15.56 -17.66 11.39
CA VAL A 217 -16.51 -18.24 10.41
C VAL A 217 -17.57 -19.12 11.11
N SER A 218 -17.30 -19.57 12.34
CA SER A 218 -18.15 -20.52 13.09
C SER A 218 -19.32 -19.88 13.87
N HIS A 219 -19.45 -18.55 13.88
CA HIS A 219 -20.55 -17.85 14.57
C HIS A 219 -21.32 -16.95 13.60
N ASN A 220 -22.30 -17.52 12.90
CA ASN A 220 -23.48 -16.76 12.47
C ASN A 220 -24.75 -17.63 12.27
N PRO A 221 -25.44 -18.07 13.33
CA PRO A 221 -26.86 -18.36 13.22
C PRO A 221 -27.63 -17.04 13.36
N LYS A 222 -27.95 -16.40 12.22
CA LYS A 222 -28.90 -15.28 12.08
C LYS A 222 -28.67 -14.06 13.01
N SER A 223 -27.90 -13.08 12.54
CA SER A 223 -28.29 -11.68 12.81
C SER A 223 -29.20 -11.19 11.67
N GLU A 224 -30.51 -11.42 11.82
CA GLU A 224 -31.50 -10.65 11.07
C GLU A 224 -31.33 -9.18 11.47
N LYS A 225 -30.52 -8.43 10.72
CA LYS A 225 -30.65 -6.98 10.70
C LYS A 225 -32.04 -6.72 10.12
N LYS A 226 -33.00 -6.32 10.97
CA LYS A 226 -34.27 -5.77 10.48
C LYS A 226 -33.95 -4.73 9.41
N PRO A 227 -34.63 -4.74 8.26
CA PRO A 227 -34.41 -3.72 7.25
C PRO A 227 -34.62 -2.35 7.89
N PRO A 228 -33.82 -1.34 7.53
CA PRO A 228 -34.01 0.01 8.06
C PRO A 228 -35.46 0.43 7.77
N VAL A 229 -36.16 0.83 8.83
CA VAL A 229 -37.50 1.42 8.69
C VAL A 229 -37.31 2.70 7.87
N PRO A 230 -38.00 2.88 6.73
CA PRO A 230 -37.91 4.12 5.98
C PRO A 230 -38.40 5.25 6.89
N VAL A 231 -37.50 6.16 7.24
CA VAL A 231 -37.86 7.45 7.84
C VAL A 231 -38.43 8.27 6.70
N PHE A 232 -39.76 8.27 6.57
CA PHE A 232 -40.44 9.27 5.76
C PHE A 232 -40.25 10.61 6.46
N ILE A 233 -39.32 11.42 5.97
CA ILE A 233 -39.36 12.85 6.23
C ILE A 233 -40.61 13.35 5.52
N GLN A 234 -41.67 13.54 6.29
CA GLN A 234 -42.86 14.25 5.84
C GLN A 234 -42.46 15.73 5.72
N GLY A 235 -41.78 16.05 4.62
CA GLY A 235 -41.61 17.42 4.21
C GLY A 235 -42.95 17.88 3.67
N ASP A 236 -43.61 18.79 4.40
CA ASP A 236 -44.66 19.62 3.84
C ASP A 236 -44.02 20.46 2.72
N LEU A 237 -44.00 19.89 1.51
CA LEU A 237 -44.00 20.71 0.31
C LEU A 237 -45.37 21.38 0.27
N PHE A 238 -45.34 22.72 0.25
CA PHE A 238 -46.46 23.67 0.27
C PHE A 238 -46.85 24.20 1.66
N SER A 239 -46.05 25.16 2.13
CA SER A 239 -46.55 26.42 2.73
C SER A 239 -45.52 27.52 2.53
#